data_AF-A0A356FFR0-F1
#
_entry.id   AF-A0A356FFR0-F1
#
_cell.length_a   1.000
_cell.length_b   1.000
_cell.length_c   1.000
_cell.angle_alpha   90.00
_cell.angle_beta   90.00
_cell.angle_gamma   90.00
#
_symmetry.space_group_name_H-M   'P 1'
#
loop_
_entity.id
_entity.type
_entity.pdbx_description
1 polymer ?
#
loop_
_entity_poly.entity_id
_entity_poly.type
_entity_poly.pdbx_seq_one_letter_code
_entity_poly.pdbx_strand_id
1 'polypeptide(L)' 'HLKEFTKKGTDYSLETFRPLLDGTTDWPAVMETFEETGYDGYLTFEYFHPYLHYPEALVYQTSDSLDRMLGRKS' A
#
# COMPACT_ATOMS: atom_id res chain seq x y z
N HIS A 1 7.51 -6.04 -3.72
CA HIS A 1 6.03 -6.06 -3.77
C HIS A 1 5.49 -5.56 -2.44
N LEU A 2 4.45 -4.72 -2.48
CA LEU A 2 3.77 -4.15 -1.32
C LEU A 2 2.34 -4.68 -1.25
N LYS A 3 1.85 -4.89 -0.04
CA LYS A 3 0.47 -5.31 0.27
C LYS A 3 0.02 -4.55 1.52
N GLU A 4 -1.24 -4.17 1.58
CA GLU A 4 -1.85 -3.54 2.75
C GLU A 4 -3.03 -4.40 3.24
N PHE A 5 -3.19 -4.44 4.55
CA PHE A 5 -4.20 -5.23 5.22
C PHE A 5 -4.52 -4.66 6.61
N THR A 6 -5.72 -4.94 7.10
CA THR A 6 -6.10 -4.62 8.47
C THR A 6 -5.90 -5.82 9.40
N LYS A 7 -5.19 -5.60 10.50
CA LYS A 7 -5.04 -6.54 11.61
C LYS A 7 -6.09 -6.31 12.71
N LYS A 8 -7.10 -5.47 12.45
CA LYS A 8 -8.19 -5.23 13.41
C LYS A 8 -9.13 -6.43 13.43
N GLY A 9 -8.92 -7.35 14.37
CA GLY A 9 -9.79 -8.50 14.62
C GLY A 9 -9.08 -9.83 14.45
N THR A 10 -9.87 -10.90 14.27
CA THR A 10 -9.39 -12.28 14.12
C THR A 10 -9.55 -12.82 12.70
N ASP A 11 -9.94 -11.97 11.75
CA ASP A 11 -10.03 -12.33 10.34
C ASP A 11 -8.63 -12.28 9.72
N TYR A 12 -8.31 -13.31 8.95
CA TYR A 12 -7.05 -13.46 8.20
C TYR A 12 -7.31 -13.87 6.74
N SER A 13 -8.55 -13.69 6.28
CA SER A 13 -8.98 -13.97 4.92
C SER A 13 -8.57 -12.86 3.94
N LEU A 14 -8.89 -13.06 2.66
CA LEU A 14 -8.66 -12.07 1.61
C LEU A 14 -9.47 -10.76 1.83
N GLU A 15 -10.51 -10.79 2.66
CA GLU A 15 -11.34 -9.62 2.99
C GLU A 15 -10.59 -8.61 3.87
N THR A 16 -9.46 -9.00 4.45
CA THR A 16 -8.61 -8.12 5.27
C THR A 16 -7.76 -7.17 4.43
N PHE A 17 -7.55 -7.45 3.14
CA PHE A 17 -6.74 -6.62 2.26
C PHE A 17 -7.40 -5.27 2.00
N ARG A 18 -6.62 -4.20 2.11
CA ARG A 18 -7.07 -2.82 1.90
C ARG A 18 -6.27 -2.14 0.80
N PRO A 19 -6.79 -1.08 0.15
CA PRO A 19 -5.97 -0.18 -0.64
C PRO A 19 -4.81 0.37 0.20
N LEU A 20 -3.71 0.81 -0.44
CA LEU A 20 -2.58 1.40 0.28
C LEU A 20 -3.04 2.51 1.22
N LEU A 21 -2.45 2.56 2.42
CA LEU A 21 -2.73 3.55 3.47
C LEU A 21 -4.11 3.44 4.15
N ASP A 22 -4.95 2.46 3.79
CA ASP A 22 -6.26 2.19 4.41
C ASP A 22 -6.24 0.97 5.36
N GLY A 23 -5.05 0.50 5.75
CA GLY A 23 -4.90 -0.66 6.63
C GLY A 23 -4.21 -0.35 7.95
N THR A 24 -3.36 -1.27 8.37
CA THR A 24 -2.67 -1.22 9.67
C THR A 24 -1.17 -1.45 9.55
N THR A 25 -0.64 -1.48 8.32
CA THR A 25 0.79 -1.58 8.09
C THR A 25 1.48 -0.30 8.53
N ASP A 26 2.58 -0.42 9.27
CA ASP A 26 3.43 0.71 9.66
C ASP A 26 4.31 1.12 8.47
N TRP A 27 3.72 1.84 7.52
CA TRP A 27 4.43 2.32 6.34
C TRP A 27 5.61 3.24 6.64
N PRO A 28 5.54 4.17 7.63
CA PRO A 28 6.72 4.93 8.05
C PRO A 28 7.93 4.04 8.38
N ALA A 29 7.74 2.99 9.19
CA ALA A 29 8.84 2.08 9.52
C ALA A 29 9.38 1.31 8.29
N VAL A 30 8.51 0.94 7.34
CA VAL A 30 8.93 0.32 6.07
C VAL A 30 9.75 1.28 5.22
N MET A 31 9.33 2.55 5.11
CA MET A 31 10.06 3.56 4.33
C MET A 31 11.41 3.90 4.96
N GLU A 32 11.47 4.01 6.29
CA GLU A 32 12.73 4.17 7.05
C GLU A 32 13.69 3.00 6.75
N THR A 33 13.18 1.77 6.78
CA THR A 33 13.99 0.59 6.45
C THR A 33 14.50 0.61 5.00
N PHE A 34 13.70 1.09 4.05
CA PHE A 34 14.16 1.24 2.66
C PHE A 34 15.30 2.25 2.55
N GLU A 35 15.21 3.37 3.26
CA GLU A 35 16.28 4.37 3.31
C GLU A 35 17.56 3.79 3.95
N GLU A 36 17.44 3.15 5.12
CA GLU A 36 18.57 2.54 5.84
C GLU A 36 19.30 1.47 5.02
N THR A 37 18.54 0.67 4.27
CA THR A 37 19.10 -0.39 3.43
C THR A 37 19.58 0.10 2.07
N GLY A 38 19.31 1.37 1.71
CA GLY A 38 19.64 1.93 0.41
C GLY A 38 18.85 1.31 -0.74
N TYR A 39 17.62 0.84 -0.49
CA TYR A 39 16.79 0.23 -1.52
C TYR A 39 16.21 1.29 -2.47
N ASP A 40 16.57 1.23 -3.75
CA ASP A 40 16.13 2.14 -4.81
C ASP A 40 15.38 1.44 -5.97
N GLY A 41 15.04 0.16 -5.78
CA GLY A 41 14.40 -0.68 -6.78
C GLY A 41 12.91 -0.39 -7.01
N TYR A 42 12.34 -1.11 -7.99
CA TYR A 42 10.92 -0.98 -8.32
C TYR A 42 10.02 -1.53 -7.21
N LEU A 43 8.98 -0.76 -6.90
CA LEU A 43 7.89 -1.18 -6.01
C LEU A 43 6.64 -1.46 -6.84
N THR A 44 5.96 -2.55 -6.50
CA THR A 44 4.68 -2.94 -7.09
C THR A 44 3.70 -3.18 -5.96
N PHE A 45 2.57 -2.48 -5.98
CA PHE A 45 1.46 -2.77 -5.09
C PHE A 45 0.59 -3.87 -5.69
N GLU A 46 0.28 -4.88 -4.90
CA GLU A 46 -0.52 -6.02 -5.31
C GLU A 46 -1.82 -6.07 -4.51
N TYR A 47 -2.95 -5.96 -5.21
CA TYR A 47 -4.28 -5.90 -4.59
C TYR A 47 -5.29 -6.77 -5.34
N PHE A 48 -6.18 -7.42 -4.60
CA PHE A 48 -7.05 -8.49 -5.13
C PHE A 48 -8.46 -8.03 -5.49
N HIS A 49 -8.93 -6.91 -4.95
CA HIS A 49 -10.34 -6.49 -5.02
C HIS A 49 -10.47 -5.07 -5.54
N PRO A 50 -10.38 -4.81 -6.86
CA PRO A 50 -10.58 -3.46 -7.38
C PRO A 50 -11.98 -2.94 -7.01
N TYR A 51 -12.14 -1.61 -6.99
CA TYR A 51 -13.42 -1.00 -6.69
C TYR A 51 -14.52 -1.53 -7.63
N LEU A 52 -15.68 -1.88 -7.06
CA LEU A 52 -16.80 -2.49 -7.80
C LEU A 52 -17.27 -1.61 -8.97
N HIS A 53 -17.18 -0.30 -8.79
CA HIS A 53 -17.46 0.69 -9.83
C HIS A 53 -16.21 1.57 -9.98
N TYR A 54 -15.79 1.80 -11.23
CA TYR A 54 -14.58 2.56 -11.59
C TYR A 54 -13.28 1.92 -11.06
N PRO A 55 -12.96 0.66 -11.44
CA PRO A 55 -11.78 -0.06 -10.97
C PRO A 55 -10.45 0.64 -11.29
N GLU A 56 -10.40 1.44 -12.35
CA GLU A 56 -9.25 2.25 -12.73
C GLU A 56 -8.89 3.31 -11.67
N ALA A 57 -9.85 3.74 -10.84
CA ALA A 57 -9.60 4.65 -9.73
C ALA A 57 -8.56 4.09 -8.75
N LEU A 58 -8.46 2.75 -8.62
CA LEU A 58 -7.43 2.10 -7.81
C LEU A 58 -6.02 2.41 -8.30
N VAL A 59 -5.80 2.51 -9.62
CA VAL A 59 -4.47 2.81 -10.18
C VAL A 59 -4.03 4.21 -9.76
N TYR A 60 -4.93 5.18 -9.85
CA TYR A 60 -4.65 6.55 -9.43
C TYR A 60 -4.44 6.68 -7.92
N GLN A 61 -5.27 5.99 -7.12
CA GLN A 61 -5.11 5.94 -5.66
C GLN A 61 -3.77 5.29 -5.25
N THR A 62 -3.39 4.21 -5.92
CA THR A 62 -2.12 3.51 -5.69
C THR A 62 -0.94 4.42 -6.02
N SER A 63 -0.99 5.10 -7.17
CA SER A 63 0.06 6.04 -7.59
C SER A 63 0.21 7.19 -6.59
N ASP A 64 -0.89 7.84 -6.19
CA ASP A 64 -0.84 8.96 -5.24
C ASP A 64 -0.28 8.51 -3.88
N SER A 65 -0.69 7.33 -3.41
CA SER A 65 -0.19 6.77 -2.15
C SER A 65 1.31 6.51 -2.20
N LEU A 66 1.80 5.88 -3.28
CA LEU A 66 3.23 5.63 -3.45
C LEU A 66 4.04 6.91 -3.58
N ASP A 67 3.54 7.92 -4.31
CA ASP A 67 4.24 9.19 -4.44
C ASP A 67 4.37 9.91 -3.09
N ARG A 68 3.35 9.83 -2.23
CA ARG A 68 3.42 10.36 -0.86
C ARG A 68 4.39 9.56 0.02
N MET A 69 4.28 8.23 0.01
CA MET A 69 5.15 7.35 0.81
C MET A 69 6.63 7.51 0.44
N LEU A 70 6.92 7.70 -0.85
CA LEU A 70 8.28 7.89 -1.38
C LEU A 70 8.74 9.35 -1.37
N GLY A 71 7.98 10.26 -0.76
CA GLY A 71 8.36 11.68 -0.64
C GLY A 71 8.39 12.47 -1.95
N ARG A 72 7.77 11.96 -3.02
CA ARG A 72 7.67 12.63 -4.34
C ARG A 72 6.56 13.69 -4.37
N LYS A 73 5.62 13.61 -3.43
CA LYS A 73 4.48 14.54 -3.29
C LYS A 73 4.19 14.82 -1.81
N SER A 74 3.91 16.09 -1.50
CA SER A 74 3.52 16.59 -0.16
C SER A 74 2.00 16.54 0.05
#